data_AF-A0A176EBT5-F1
#
_entry.id   AF-A0A176EBT5-F1
#
_cell.length_a   1.000
_cell.length_b   1.000
_cell.length_c   1.000
_cell.angle_alpha   90.00
_cell.angle_beta   90.00
_cell.angle_gamma   90.00
#
_symmetry.space_group_name_H-M   'P 1'
#
loop_
_entity.id
_entity.type
_entity.pdbx_description
1 polymer ?
#
loop_
_entity_poly.entity_id
_entity_poly.type
_entity_poly.pdbx_seq_one_letter_code
_entity_poly.pdbx_strand_id
1 'polypeptide(L)' 'MSHYVLHSWDQRSAAREEIAFDSVSIAGALDKAKNIASGTKADLYENGRPVCSMELVGKTGVWLIGKPNESTED' A
#
# COMPACT_ATOMS: atom_id res chain seq x y z
N MET A 1 -11.69 6.94 -13.24
CA MET A 1 -11.05 5.78 -12.59
C MET A 1 -9.60 6.13 -12.46
N SER A 2 -9.05 6.06 -11.25
CA SER A 2 -7.64 6.38 -11.01
C SER A 2 -6.85 5.08 -10.99
N HIS A 3 -5.64 5.14 -11.52
CA HIS A 3 -4.71 4.03 -11.49
C HIS A 3 -3.95 4.02 -10.16
N TYR A 4 -3.97 2.89 -9.47
CA TYR A 4 -3.28 2.71 -8.20
C TYR A 4 -2.21 1.64 -8.33
N VAL A 5 -1.10 1.85 -7.62
CA VAL A 5 -0.01 0.89 -7.52
C VAL A 5 0.25 0.64 -6.04
N LEU A 6 0.13 -0.62 -5.64
CA LEU A 6 0.44 -1.07 -4.29
C LEU A 6 1.80 -1.75 -4.30
N HIS A 7 2.69 -1.28 -3.45
CA HIS A 7 3.94 -1.96 -3.21
C HIS A 7 3.89 -2.61 -1.84
N SER A 8 3.94 -3.94 -1.79
CA SER A 8 3.93 -4.70 -0.55
C SER A 8 5.32 -5.25 -0.25
N TRP A 9 5.72 -5.24 1.02
CA TRP A 9 6.93 -5.89 1.51
C TRP A 9 6.54 -7.04 2.42
N ASP A 10 6.91 -8.24 2.00
CA ASP A 10 6.84 -9.40 2.86
C ASP A 10 8.05 -9.43 3.80
N GLN A 11 7.82 -9.72 5.07
CA GLN A 11 8.91 -9.78 6.05
C GLN A 11 9.77 -11.05 5.87
N ARG A 12 9.21 -12.09 5.22
CA ARG A 12 9.93 -13.32 4.89
C ARG A 12 10.73 -13.22 3.59
N SER A 13 10.32 -12.34 2.68
CA SER A 13 10.88 -12.22 1.34
C SER A 13 11.27 -10.76 1.11
N ALA A 14 12.56 -10.47 0.96
CA ALA A 14 13.05 -9.12 0.63
C ALA A 14 12.59 -8.61 -0.77
N ALA A 15 11.71 -9.36 -1.44
CA ALA A 15 11.08 -8.98 -2.68
C ALA A 15 9.95 -7.98 -2.41
N ARG A 16 10.06 -6.81 -3.03
CA ARG A 16 8.97 -5.84 -3.13
C ARG A 16 8.01 -6.36 -4.20
N GLU A 17 6.79 -6.70 -3.81
CA GLU A 17 5.73 -7.01 -4.76
C GLU A 17 5.04 -5.72 -5.18
N GLU A 18 4.85 -5.54 -6.48
CA GLU A 18 4.14 -4.40 -7.04
C GLU A 18 2.85 -4.90 -7.71
N ILE A 19 1.71 -4.41 -7.23
CA ILE A 19 0.40 -4.76 -7.77
C ILE A 19 -0.29 -3.48 -8.25
N ALA A 20 -0.48 -3.39 -9.56
CA ALA A 20 -1.25 -2.32 -10.18
C ALA A 20 -2.75 -2.69 -10.27
N PHE A 21 -3.63 -1.76 -9.92
CA PHE A 21 -5.07 -1.94 -10.03
C PHE A 21 -5.81 -0.60 -10.18
N ASP A 22 -6.99 -0.63 -10.78
CA ASP A 22 -7.84 0.56 -10.91
C ASP A 22 -8.94 0.60 -9.85
N SER A 23 -9.23 1.81 -9.38
CA SER A 23 -10.32 2.08 -8.46
C SER A 23 -11.02 3.40 -8.77
N VAL A 24 -12.28 3.50 -8.36
CA VAL A 24 -13.11 4.69 -8.53
C VAL A 24 -12.87 5.69 -7.39
N SER A 25 -12.36 5.24 -6.25
CA SER A 25 -12.11 6.08 -5.07
C SER A 25 -11.00 5.52 -4.21
N ILE A 26 -10.34 6.40 -3.45
CA ILE A 26 -9.28 6.06 -2.49
C ILE A 26 -9.73 5.04 -1.45
N ALA A 27 -10.98 5.14 -0.95
CA ALA A 27 -11.52 4.18 0.02
C ALA A 27 -11.61 2.77 -0.57
N GLY A 28 -12.08 2.64 -1.81
CA GLY A 28 -12.12 1.34 -2.51
C GLY A 28 -10.72 0.85 -2.89
N ALA A 29 -9.78 1.77 -3.16
CA ALA A 29 -8.39 1.41 -3.43
C ALA A 29 -7.71 0.86 -2.17
N LEU A 30 -7.94 1.49 -1.02
CA LEU A 30 -7.46 1.04 0.28
C LEU A 30 -8.04 -0.30 0.70
N ASP A 31 -9.35 -0.50 0.50
CA ASP A 31 -10.01 -1.78 0.81
C ASP A 31 -9.41 -2.92 -0.03
N LYS A 32 -9.24 -2.69 -1.34
CA LYS A 32 -8.53 -3.63 -2.22
C LYS A 32 -7.09 -3.84 -1.77
N ALA A 33 -6.36 -2.78 -1.48
CA ALA A 33 -4.97 -2.85 -1.05
C ALA A 33 -4.78 -3.73 0.19
N LYS A 34 -5.66 -3.59 1.19
CA LYS A 34 -5.65 -4.43 2.41
C LYS A 34 -5.92 -5.91 2.15
N ASN A 35 -6.76 -6.21 1.15
CA ASN A 35 -7.08 -7.58 0.76
C ASN A 35 -5.98 -8.23 -0.08
N ILE A 36 -5.25 -7.44 -0.88
CA ILE A 36 -4.23 -7.95 -1.81
C ILE A 36 -2.83 -7.93 -1.18
N ALA A 37 -2.56 -7.04 -0.22
CA ALA A 37 -1.28 -6.96 0.46
C ALA A 37 -0.98 -8.27 1.20
N SER A 38 0.09 -8.95 0.79
CA SER A 38 0.52 -10.23 1.37
C SER A 38 1.60 -10.08 2.45
N GLY A 39 2.03 -8.84 2.73
CA GLY A 39 3.14 -8.53 3.63
C GLY A 39 2.75 -7.84 4.94
N THR A 40 3.76 -7.39 5.68
CA THR A 40 3.54 -6.60 6.92
C THR A 40 3.56 -5.10 6.67
N LYS A 41 4.01 -4.67 5.49
CA LYS A 41 4.05 -3.27 5.08
C LYS A 41 3.59 -3.15 3.64
N ALA A 42 2.86 -2.09 3.32
CA ALA A 42 2.50 -1.77 1.96
C ALA A 42 2.42 -0.25 1.75
N ASP A 43 2.72 0.23 0.55
CA ASP A 43 2.62 1.64 0.20
C ASP A 43 1.72 1.78 -1.03
N LEU A 44 0.72 2.65 -0.93
CA LEU A 44 -0.25 2.90 -1.99
C LEU A 44 0.12 4.18 -2.73
N TYR A 45 0.22 4.08 -4.06
CA TYR A 45 0.47 5.18 -4.96
C TYR A 45 -0.74 5.35 -5.89
N GLU A 46 -1.07 6.59 -6.24
CA GLU A 46 -2.11 6.95 -7.21
C GLU A 46 -1.44 7.73 -8.33
N ASN A 47 -1.52 7.22 -9.56
CA ASN A 47 -0.90 7.83 -10.74
C ASN A 47 0.59 8.19 -10.51
N GLY A 48 1.33 7.32 -9.78
CA GLY A 48 2.74 7.52 -9.42
C GLY A 48 2.99 8.43 -8.22
N ARG A 49 1.96 8.98 -7.57
CA ARG A 49 2.10 9.81 -6.36
C ARG A 49 1.85 8.98 -5.11
N PRO A 50 2.69 9.05 -4.08
CA PRO A 50 2.43 8.32 -2.84
C PRO A 50 1.19 8.91 -2.17
N VAL A 51 0.22 8.05 -1.87
CA VAL A 51 -1.05 8.41 -1.25
C VAL A 51 -0.98 8.19 0.25
N CYS A 52 -0.54 6.99 0.64
CA CYS A 52 -0.48 6.58 2.04
C CYS A 52 0.38 5.33 2.21
N SER A 53 0.97 5.23 3.39
CA SER A 53 1.70 4.04 3.82
C SER A 53 0.82 3.19 4.71
N MET A 54 0.95 1.88 4.62
CA MET A 54 0.15 0.89 5.31
C MET A 54 1.08 -0.06 6.07
N GLU A 55 0.80 -0.30 7.34
CA GLU A 55 1.56 -1.26 8.15
C GLU A 55 0.60 -2.19 8.90
N LEU A 56 0.78 -3.49 8.71
CA LEU A 56 -0.01 -4.52 9.37
C LEU A 56 0.49 -4.71 10.79
N VAL A 57 -0.37 -4.42 11.76
CA VAL A 57 -0.08 -4.67 13.17
C VAL A 57 -0.30 -6.15 13.44
N GLY A 58 0.79 -6.94 13.42
CA GLY A 58 0.77 -8.40 13.53
C GLY A 58 0.07 -8.97 14.78
N LYS A 59 -0.16 -8.17 15.83
CA LYS A 59 -0.93 -8.58 17.02
C LYS A 59 -2.46 -8.52 16.83
N THR A 60 -2.96 -7.76 15.87
CA THR A 60 -4.41 -7.48 15.71
C THR A 60 -4.93 -7.72 14.30
N GLY A 61 -4.05 -7.85 13.30
CA GLY A 61 -4.44 -7.94 11.89
C GLY A 61 -4.98 -6.63 11.32
N VAL A 62 -4.85 -5.52 12.05
CA VAL A 62 -5.29 -4.20 11.60
C VAL A 62 -4.19 -3.53 10.78
N TRP A 63 -4.56 -2.99 9.62
CA TRP A 63 -3.70 -2.13 8.82
C TRP A 63 -3.77 -0.68 9.32
N LEU A 64 -2.66 -0.17 9.83
CA LEU A 64 -2.49 1.24 10.15
C LEU A 64 -2.18 2.00 8.87
N ILE A 65 -2.98 3.04 8.59
CA ILE A 65 -2.77 3.92 7.44
C ILE A 65 -2.09 5.18 7.96
N GLY A 66 -0.83 5.34 7.57
CA GLY A 66 -0.01 6.51 7.86
C GLY A 66 -0.03 7.53 6.73
N LYS A 67 0.68 8.64 6.97
CA LYS A 67 1.04 9.58 5.89
C LYS A 67 1.82 8.83 4.80
N PRO A 68 1.72 9.27 3.53
CA PRO A 68 2.60 8.75 2.50
C PRO A 68 4.05 8.92 2.96
N ASN A 69 4.86 7.90 2.73
CA ASN A 69 6.30 8.06 2.86
C ASN A 69 6.72 9.02 1.75
N GLU A 70 6.80 10.29 2.10
CA GLU A 70 7.46 11.31 1.32
C GLU A 70 8.93 10.89 1.35
N SER A 71 9.33 9.97 0.47
CA SER A 71 10.73 9.84 0.11
C SER A 71 11.07 11.17 -0.54
N THR A 72 11.43 12.14 0.30
CA THR A 72 12.19 13.30 -0.09
C THR A 72 13.47 12.72 -0.66
N GLU A 73 13.52 12.56 -1.98
CA GLU A 73 14.78 12.57 -2.71
C GLU A 73 15.39 13.95 -2.40
N ASP A 74 16.31 13.97 -1.42
CA ASP A 74 17.26 15.07 -1.18
C ASP A 74 18.53 14.81 -1.98
#